data_AF-A0A651FZH3-F1
#
_entry.id   AF-A0A651FZH3-F1
#
_cell.length_a   1.000
_cell.length_b   1.000
_cell.length_c   1.000
_cell.angle_alpha   90.00
_cell.angle_beta   90.00
_cell.angle_gamma   90.00
#
_symmetry.space_group_name_H-M   'P 1'
#
loop_
_entity.id
_entity.type
_entity.pdbx_description
1 polymer ?
#
loop_
_entity_poly.entity_id
_entity_poly.type
_entity_poly.pdbx_seq_one_letter_code
_entity_poly.pdbx_strand_id
1 'polypeptide(L)'
;MHAAIKGIAGISVLLLVVLAIGVDNVRYFIDAPSILLVFMATFLGLLATFGYQGYATMGRWLCARPVEPQAVAAMGRCGALLSVGFGGLGSMIGMVLMLQNLDDPGALGSGMAVASLAAIYGVAQASLLFIPMMFAGAGKQSRNPIDGGMLLLVGLTLFPWIMMGKTFVMLLLSLSPAPMPQDSWFSP
;
A
#
# COMPACT_ATOMS: atom_id res chain seq x y z
N MET A 1 24.39 -4.43 -1.16
CA MET A 1 24.22 -4.00 0.25
C MET A 1 24.17 -2.48 0.40
N HIS A 2 25.20 -1.72 0.03
CA HIS A 2 25.18 -0.25 0.07
C HIS A 2 24.05 0.40 -0.73
N ALA A 3 23.64 -0.20 -1.87
CA ALA A 3 22.53 0.31 -2.68
C ALA A 3 21.15 0.16 -2.00
N ALA A 4 20.93 -0.90 -1.21
CA ALA A 4 19.66 -1.12 -0.52
C ALA A 4 19.48 -0.15 0.66
N ILE A 5 20.55 0.07 1.43
CA ILE A 5 20.56 1.03 2.55
C ILE A 5 20.39 2.47 2.03
N LYS A 6 21.05 2.82 0.92
CA LYS A 6 20.86 4.12 0.24
C LYS A 6 19.44 4.27 -0.33
N GLY A 7 18.84 3.19 -0.83
CA GLY A 7 17.45 3.17 -1.32
C GLY A 7 16.42 3.39 -0.20
N ILE A 8 16.59 2.71 0.95
CA ILE A 8 15.75 2.92 2.15
C ILE A 8 15.88 4.36 2.63
N ALA A 9 17.10 4.90 2.68
CA ALA A 9 17.35 6.29 3.07
C ALA A 9 16.69 7.30 2.11
N GLY A 10 16.73 7.05 0.80
CA GLY A 10 16.08 7.91 -0.20
C GLY A 10 14.55 7.91 -0.11
N ILE A 11 13.94 6.72 0.05
CA ILE A 11 12.48 6.60 0.16
C ILE A 11 11.99 7.15 1.51
N SER A 12 12.74 6.95 2.60
CA SER A 12 12.41 7.53 3.91
C SER A 12 12.53 9.06 3.91
N VAL A 13 13.53 9.64 3.26
CA VAL A 13 13.63 11.09 3.09
C VAL A 13 12.49 11.63 2.23
N LEU A 14 12.12 10.97 1.14
CA LEU A 14 10.98 11.38 0.31
C LEU A 14 9.66 11.32 1.07
N LEU A 15 9.42 10.25 1.83
CA LEU A 15 8.21 10.11 2.65
C LEU A 15 8.17 11.20 3.74
N LEU A 16 9.29 11.46 4.42
CA LEU A 16 9.39 12.53 5.42
C LEU A 16 9.21 13.91 4.80
N VAL A 17 9.72 14.16 3.59
CA VAL A 17 9.50 15.41 2.86
C VAL A 17 8.04 15.56 2.45
N VAL A 18 7.38 14.51 1.98
CA VAL A 18 5.94 14.54 1.68
C VAL A 18 5.12 14.81 2.94
N LEU A 19 5.50 14.20 4.07
CA LEU A 19 4.89 14.47 5.37
C LEU A 19 5.23 15.86 5.94
N ALA A 20 6.33 16.49 5.51
CA ALA A 20 6.80 17.80 5.97
C ALA A 20 6.34 18.98 5.09
N ILE A 21 6.04 18.74 3.80
CA ILE A 21 5.44 19.76 2.91
C ILE A 21 4.01 20.08 3.35
N GLY A 22 3.38 19.18 4.09
CA GLY A 22 2.16 19.45 4.83
C GLY A 22 2.45 19.78 6.30
N VAL A 23 1.87 20.87 6.75
CA VAL A 23 1.35 21.08 8.12
C VAL A 23 2.28 21.72 9.15
N ASP A 24 1.77 22.81 9.70
CA ASP A 24 2.07 23.37 11.03
C ASP A 24 1.73 22.41 12.21
N ASN A 25 1.38 21.14 11.97
CA ASN A 25 0.86 20.19 12.98
C ASN A 25 1.06 18.71 12.61
N VAL A 26 2.31 18.23 12.61
CA VAL A 26 2.69 16.79 12.49
C VAL A 26 1.96 15.89 13.50
N ARG A 27 1.47 16.45 14.62
CA ARG A 27 0.71 15.74 15.64
C ARG A 27 -0.54 15.02 15.12
N TYR A 28 -1.20 15.52 14.07
CA TYR A 28 -2.38 14.86 13.50
C TYR A 28 -2.05 13.63 12.66
N PHE A 29 -0.80 13.51 12.21
CA PHE A 29 -0.30 12.37 11.45
C PHE A 29 0.23 11.24 12.32
N ILE A 30 0.12 11.32 13.66
CA ILE A 30 0.52 10.25 14.58
C ILE A 30 -0.73 9.78 15.32
N ASP A 31 -1.44 8.83 14.71
CA ASP A 31 -2.62 8.19 15.27
C ASP A 31 -2.25 6.84 15.89
N ALA A 32 -2.24 6.78 17.21
CA ALA A 32 -1.90 5.57 17.97
C ALA A 32 -2.71 4.32 17.54
N PRO A 33 -4.05 4.38 17.37
CA PRO A 33 -4.80 3.21 16.93
C PRO A 33 -4.40 2.72 15.54
N SER A 34 -4.22 3.62 14.56
CA SER A 34 -3.78 3.23 13.22
C SER A 34 -2.36 2.64 13.19
N ILE A 35 -1.43 3.25 13.94
CA ILE A 35 -0.05 2.74 14.05
C ILE A 35 -0.06 1.35 14.67
N LEU A 36 -0.75 1.20 15.81
CA LEU A 36 -0.84 -0.07 16.52
C LEU A 36 -1.47 -1.14 15.63
N LEU A 37 -2.56 -0.83 14.94
CA LEU A 37 -3.24 -1.76 14.04
C LEU A 37 -2.31 -2.26 12.94
N VAL A 38 -1.67 -1.35 12.19
CA VAL A 38 -0.87 -1.72 11.03
C VAL A 38 0.46 -2.35 11.43
N PHE A 39 1.20 -1.73 12.35
CA PHE A 39 2.50 -2.25 12.77
C PHE A 39 2.34 -3.54 13.56
N MET A 40 1.45 -3.62 14.55
CA MET A 40 1.31 -4.85 15.34
C MET A 40 0.74 -5.99 14.50
N ALA A 41 -0.27 -5.76 13.67
CA ALA A 41 -0.83 -6.85 12.87
C ALA A 41 0.17 -7.38 11.84
N THR A 42 0.95 -6.50 11.21
CA THR A 42 2.00 -6.91 10.26
C THR A 42 3.09 -7.71 10.95
N PHE A 43 3.57 -7.22 12.10
CA PHE A 43 4.58 -7.90 12.89
C PHE A 43 4.05 -9.24 13.43
N LEU A 44 2.86 -9.27 14.03
CA LEU A 44 2.26 -10.50 14.52
C LEU A 44 1.99 -11.51 13.40
N GLY A 45 1.55 -11.04 12.22
CA GLY A 45 1.38 -11.89 11.03
C GLY A 45 2.70 -12.49 10.54
N LEU A 46 3.80 -11.73 10.60
CA LEU A 46 5.14 -12.26 10.34
C LEU A 46 5.59 -13.27 11.40
N LEU A 47 5.22 -13.06 12.67
CA LEU A 47 5.48 -14.01 13.75
C LEU A 47 4.73 -15.32 13.51
N ALA A 48 3.47 -15.24 13.09
CA ALA A 48 2.66 -16.41 12.76
C ALA A 48 3.21 -17.19 11.55
N THR A 49 3.77 -16.48 10.57
CA THR A 49 4.26 -17.09 9.32
C THR A 49 5.66 -17.69 9.44
N PHE A 50 6.59 -16.99 10.09
CA PHE A 50 8.01 -17.37 10.15
C PHE A 50 8.52 -17.69 11.57
N GLY A 51 7.64 -17.61 12.58
CA GLY A 51 8.00 -17.78 13.98
C GLY A 51 9.04 -16.76 14.45
N TYR A 52 9.71 -17.09 15.55
CA TYR A 52 10.82 -16.30 16.09
C TYR A 52 12.04 -16.26 15.13
N GLN A 53 12.20 -17.27 14.27
CA GLN A 53 13.32 -17.35 13.34
C GLN A 53 13.23 -16.30 12.22
N GLY A 54 12.02 -15.96 11.78
CA GLY A 54 11.79 -14.84 10.86
C GLY A 54 12.27 -13.52 11.45
N TYR A 55 11.91 -13.24 12.69
CA TYR A 55 12.37 -12.05 13.40
C TYR A 55 13.88 -11.96 13.53
N ALA A 56 14.53 -13.06 13.87
CA ALA A 56 15.98 -13.13 13.90
C ALA A 56 16.59 -12.86 12.51
N THR A 57 15.94 -13.30 11.44
CA THR A 57 16.36 -13.07 10.05
C THR A 57 16.22 -11.60 9.66
N MET A 58 15.11 -10.95 10.01
CA MET A 58 14.93 -9.51 9.84
C MET A 58 15.96 -8.71 10.66
N GLY A 59 16.17 -9.06 11.93
CA GLY A 59 17.16 -8.41 12.79
C GLY A 59 18.59 -8.56 12.26
N ARG A 60 18.96 -9.76 11.79
CA ARG A 60 20.25 -9.99 11.12
C ARG A 60 20.39 -9.15 9.85
N TRP A 61 19.32 -9.04 9.06
CA TRP A 61 19.33 -8.24 7.84
C TRP A 61 19.50 -6.74 8.12
N LEU A 62 18.77 -6.21 9.12
CA LEU A 62 18.92 -4.83 9.58
C LEU A 62 20.33 -4.55 10.10
N CYS A 63 20.91 -5.50 10.83
CA CYS A 63 22.28 -5.43 11.33
C CYS A 63 23.35 -5.80 10.30
N ALA A 64 22.99 -5.87 9.00
CA ALA A 64 23.88 -6.21 7.90
C ALA A 64 24.69 -7.51 8.09
N ARG A 65 24.17 -8.46 8.88
CA ARG A 65 24.78 -9.78 9.06
C ARG A 65 24.47 -10.69 7.87
N PRO A 66 25.31 -11.70 7.59
CA PRO A 66 25.02 -12.67 6.53
C PRO A 66 23.71 -13.40 6.86
N VAL A 67 22.78 -13.35 5.92
CA VAL A 67 21.49 -14.04 6.00
C VAL A 67 21.21 -14.70 4.66
N GLU A 68 20.49 -15.82 4.72
CA GLU A 68 20.10 -16.59 3.55
C GLU A 68 19.22 -15.72 2.60
N PRO A 69 19.64 -15.48 1.33
CA PRO A 69 18.95 -14.51 0.46
C PRO A 69 17.48 -14.84 0.19
N GLN A 70 17.16 -16.12 0.00
CA GLN A 70 15.78 -16.56 -0.24
C GLN A 70 14.88 -16.37 0.99
N ALA A 71 15.41 -16.51 2.22
CA ALA A 71 14.65 -16.29 3.45
C ALA A 71 14.32 -14.80 3.63
N VAL A 72 15.28 -13.92 3.33
CA VAL A 72 15.10 -12.46 3.35
C VAL A 72 14.09 -12.03 2.28
N ALA A 73 14.16 -12.59 1.07
CA ALA A 73 13.23 -12.30 0.00
C ALA A 73 11.80 -12.75 0.34
N ALA A 74 11.63 -13.96 0.88
CA ALA A 74 10.34 -14.49 1.30
C ALA A 74 9.72 -13.65 2.41
N MET A 75 10.51 -13.27 3.41
CA MET A 75 10.04 -12.41 4.50
C MET A 75 9.64 -11.01 4.02
N GLY A 76 10.42 -10.41 3.12
CA GLY A 76 10.07 -9.13 2.49
C GLY A 76 8.77 -9.21 1.68
N ARG A 77 8.54 -10.29 0.94
CA ARG A 77 7.27 -10.49 0.19
C ARG A 77 6.08 -10.61 1.12
N CYS A 78 6.15 -11.51 2.10
CA CYS A 78 5.07 -11.73 3.05
C CYS A 78 4.80 -10.47 3.88
N GLY A 79 5.84 -9.78 4.36
CA GLY A 79 5.69 -8.55 5.15
C GLY A 79 5.06 -7.41 4.35
N ALA A 80 5.44 -7.23 3.09
CA ALA A 80 4.83 -6.21 2.22
C ALA A 80 3.33 -6.48 1.99
N LEU A 81 2.98 -7.73 1.72
CA LEU A 81 1.58 -8.13 1.51
C LEU A 81 0.73 -7.95 2.77
N LEU A 82 1.25 -8.37 3.93
CA LEU A 82 0.57 -8.21 5.21
C LEU A 82 0.39 -6.73 5.55
N SER A 83 1.43 -5.92 5.36
CA SER A 83 1.39 -4.49 5.67
C SER A 83 0.34 -3.73 4.86
N VAL A 84 0.28 -3.94 3.55
CA VAL A 84 -0.74 -3.34 2.69
C VAL A 84 -2.13 -3.91 3.00
N GLY A 85 -2.23 -5.22 3.26
CA GLY A 85 -3.49 -5.87 3.63
C GLY A 85 -4.08 -5.31 4.92
N PHE A 86 -3.27 -5.16 5.98
CA PHE A 86 -3.71 -4.58 7.25
C PHE A 86 -3.97 -3.07 7.14
N GLY A 87 -3.24 -2.34 6.28
CA GLY A 87 -3.59 -0.95 5.95
C GLY A 87 -4.98 -0.83 5.30
N GLY A 88 -5.30 -1.75 4.39
CA GLY A 88 -6.64 -1.87 3.80
C GLY A 88 -7.72 -2.23 4.83
N LEU A 89 -7.43 -3.16 5.74
CA LEU A 89 -8.35 -3.50 6.84
C LEU A 89 -8.58 -2.32 7.80
N GLY A 90 -7.54 -1.55 8.12
CA GLY A 90 -7.67 -0.33 8.92
C GLY A 90 -8.53 0.74 8.24
N SER A 91 -8.45 0.86 6.92
CA SER A 91 -9.36 1.71 6.15
C SER A 91 -10.83 1.30 6.31
N MET A 92 -11.10 -0.01 6.23
CA MET A 92 -12.46 -0.53 6.48
C MET A 92 -12.95 -0.26 7.89
N ILE A 93 -12.09 -0.40 8.91
CA ILE A 93 -12.44 -0.11 10.30
C ILE A 93 -12.74 1.39 10.49
N GLY A 94 -11.95 2.27 9.88
CA GLY A 94 -12.20 3.71 9.92
C GLY A 94 -13.53 4.09 9.26
N MET A 95 -13.91 3.44 8.16
CA MET A 95 -15.24 3.62 7.55
C MET A 95 -16.37 3.15 8.48
N VAL A 96 -16.21 2.03 9.19
CA VAL A 96 -17.20 1.59 10.18
C VAL A 96 -17.37 2.62 11.30
N LEU A 97 -16.27 3.21 11.79
CA LEU A 97 -16.31 4.25 12.83
C LEU A 97 -17.04 5.53 12.38
N MET A 98 -16.92 5.90 11.10
CA MET A 98 -17.71 7.01 10.54
C MET A 98 -19.20 6.69 10.52
N LEU A 99 -19.56 5.50 10.02
CA LEU A 99 -20.97 5.11 9.87
C LEU A 99 -21.66 4.96 11.23
N GLN A 100 -20.92 4.68 12.29
CA GLN A 100 -21.45 4.64 13.66
C GLN A 100 -21.83 6.01 14.23
N ASN A 101 -21.28 7.11 13.69
CA ASN A 101 -21.46 8.47 14.23
C ASN A 101 -22.04 9.43 13.18
N LEU A 102 -22.94 8.93 12.33
CA LEU A 102 -23.60 9.71 11.27
C LEU A 102 -24.46 10.87 11.80
N ASP A 103 -24.88 10.80 13.06
CA ASP A 103 -25.75 11.79 13.69
C ASP A 103 -25.02 13.08 14.11
N ASP A 104 -23.69 13.05 14.24
CA ASP A 104 -22.87 14.23 14.57
C ASP A 104 -21.76 14.47 13.52
N PRO A 105 -21.91 15.46 12.64
CA PRO A 105 -20.91 15.78 11.63
C PRO A 105 -19.57 16.25 12.21
N GLY A 106 -19.53 16.71 13.48
CA GLY A 106 -18.29 17.08 14.16
C GLY A 106 -17.39 15.89 14.47
N ALA A 107 -17.96 14.69 14.63
CA ALA A 107 -17.22 13.47 14.97
C ALA A 107 -16.69 12.70 13.75
N LEU A 108 -17.22 12.97 12.55
CA LEU A 108 -16.88 12.25 11.31
C LEU A 108 -15.40 12.34 10.92
N GLY A 109 -14.74 13.46 11.22
CA GLY A 109 -13.33 13.68 10.89
C GLY A 109 -12.38 12.67 11.54
N SER A 110 -12.73 12.16 12.72
CA SER A 110 -11.90 11.19 13.44
C SER A 110 -11.83 9.83 12.72
N GLY A 111 -12.97 9.30 12.27
CA GLY A 111 -13.03 8.05 11.50
C GLY A 111 -12.33 8.16 10.14
N MET A 112 -12.39 9.34 9.51
CA MET A 112 -11.69 9.63 8.26
C MET A 112 -10.18 9.68 8.39
N ALA A 113 -9.70 10.27 9.48
CA ALA A 113 -8.28 10.29 9.80
C ALA A 113 -7.75 8.87 9.99
N VAL A 114 -8.42 8.04 10.79
CA VAL A 114 -8.02 6.64 11.03
C VAL A 114 -7.98 5.86 9.71
N ALA A 115 -9.03 5.97 8.87
CA ALA A 115 -9.09 5.23 7.61
C ALA A 115 -7.94 5.58 6.66
N SER A 116 -7.66 6.87 6.51
CA SER A 116 -6.64 7.39 5.59
C SER A 116 -5.23 7.11 6.11
N LEU A 117 -5.00 7.30 7.41
CA LEU A 117 -3.71 7.07 8.05
C LEU A 117 -3.33 5.59 8.03
N ALA A 118 -4.27 4.67 8.28
CA ALA A 118 -4.00 3.23 8.18
C ALA A 118 -3.52 2.82 6.78
N ALA A 119 -4.12 3.36 5.72
CA ALA A 119 -3.70 3.10 4.34
C ALA A 119 -2.29 3.66 4.06
N ILE A 120 -2.01 4.89 4.51
CA ILE A 120 -0.70 5.52 4.37
C ILE A 120 0.36 4.72 5.13
N TYR A 121 0.09 4.31 6.37
CA TYR A 121 1.04 3.52 7.16
C TYR A 121 1.32 2.15 6.55
N GLY A 122 0.31 1.47 5.99
CA GLY A 122 0.50 0.17 5.34
C GLY A 122 1.38 0.26 4.11
N VAL A 123 1.12 1.24 3.24
CA VAL A 123 1.96 1.46 2.05
C VAL A 123 3.36 1.94 2.45
N ALA A 124 3.46 2.87 3.40
CA ALA A 124 4.74 3.39 3.88
C ALA A 124 5.59 2.27 4.50
N GLN A 125 5.02 1.42 5.35
CA GLN A 125 5.73 0.31 5.98
C GLN A 125 6.16 -0.74 4.95
N ALA A 126 5.30 -1.07 3.97
CA ALA A 126 5.67 -1.94 2.85
C ALA A 126 6.85 -1.38 2.04
N SER A 127 6.78 -0.12 1.64
CA SER A 127 7.79 0.54 0.80
C SER A 127 9.11 0.79 1.50
N LEU A 128 9.10 1.09 2.81
CA LEU A 128 10.31 1.43 3.56
C LEU A 128 11.06 0.20 4.07
N LEU A 129 10.36 -0.86 4.48
CA LEU A 129 10.99 -2.00 5.16
C LEU A 129 11.00 -3.26 4.29
N PHE A 130 9.86 -3.62 3.72
CA PHE A 130 9.67 -4.96 3.16
C PHE A 130 10.04 -5.08 1.68
N ILE A 131 9.74 -4.06 0.88
CA ILE A 131 10.19 -3.98 -0.53
C ILE A 131 11.72 -4.00 -0.67
N PRO A 132 12.51 -3.19 0.07
CA PRO A 132 13.97 -3.25 -0.04
C PRO A 132 14.54 -4.58 0.46
N MET A 133 13.90 -5.21 1.46
CA MET A 133 14.24 -6.55 1.92
C MET A 133 14.01 -7.61 0.83
N MET A 134 12.87 -7.53 0.14
CA MET A 134 12.55 -8.39 -0.99
C MET A 134 13.62 -8.29 -2.09
N PHE A 135 13.97 -7.08 -2.53
CA PHE A 135 14.97 -6.90 -3.59
C PHE A 135 16.40 -7.25 -3.13
N ALA A 136 16.74 -7.02 -1.86
CA ALA A 136 18.04 -7.41 -1.32
C ALA A 136 18.23 -8.94 -1.32
N GLY A 137 17.18 -9.71 -1.03
CA GLY A 137 17.20 -11.16 -1.09
C GLY A 137 17.08 -11.74 -2.51
N ALA A 138 16.43 -11.02 -3.43
CA ALA A 138 16.23 -11.46 -4.81
C ALA A 138 17.49 -11.40 -5.70
N GLY A 139 18.57 -10.73 -5.24
CA GLY A 139 19.76 -10.39 -6.03
C GLY A 139 20.63 -11.53 -6.58
N LYS A 140 20.16 -12.79 -6.59
CA LYS A 140 20.81 -13.94 -7.23
C LYS A 140 19.84 -14.95 -7.84
N GLN A 141 18.52 -14.70 -7.80
CA GLN A 141 17.53 -15.58 -8.42
C GLN A 141 17.54 -15.35 -9.93
N SER A 142 17.61 -16.45 -10.70
CA SER A 142 17.82 -16.49 -12.15
C SER A 142 17.19 -15.32 -12.92
N ARG A 143 17.96 -14.77 -13.84
CA ARG A 143 17.67 -13.65 -14.75
C ARG A 143 16.55 -14.00 -15.74
N ASN A 144 15.34 -14.25 -15.25
CA ASN A 144 14.12 -14.22 -16.04
C ASN A 144 13.42 -12.89 -15.71
N PRO A 145 13.41 -11.91 -16.64
CA PRO A 145 12.82 -10.58 -16.41
C PRO A 145 11.30 -10.60 -16.16
N ILE A 146 10.69 -11.79 -16.19
CA ILE A 146 9.26 -12.08 -16.15
C ILE A 146 8.98 -13.22 -15.16
N ASP A 147 9.54 -13.14 -13.96
CA ASP A 147 9.12 -14.02 -12.88
C ASP A 147 7.63 -13.77 -12.61
N GLY A 148 6.80 -14.81 -12.60
CA GLY A 148 5.33 -14.69 -12.52
C GLY A 148 4.82 -13.81 -11.35
N GLY A 149 5.61 -13.65 -10.28
CA GLY A 149 5.31 -12.72 -9.19
C GLY A 149 5.38 -11.23 -9.57
N MET A 150 6.29 -10.84 -10.46
CA MET A 150 6.39 -9.46 -10.96
C MET A 150 5.26 -9.17 -11.96
N LEU A 151 4.85 -10.17 -12.76
CA LEU A 151 3.68 -10.07 -13.63
C LEU A 151 2.38 -9.95 -12.81
N LEU A 152 2.29 -10.64 -11.67
CA LEU A 152 1.17 -10.49 -10.74
C LEU A 152 1.16 -9.13 -10.05
N LEU A 153 2.31 -8.59 -9.65
CA LEU A 153 2.36 -7.25 -9.03
C LEU A 153 2.07 -6.13 -10.03
N VAL A 154 2.65 -6.20 -11.24
CA VAL A 154 2.36 -5.27 -12.34
C VAL A 154 0.90 -5.42 -12.78
N GLY A 155 0.41 -6.66 -12.84
CA GLY A 155 -0.99 -6.97 -13.09
C GLY A 155 -1.91 -6.37 -12.04
N LEU A 156 -1.68 -6.58 -10.75
CA LEU A 156 -2.51 -6.06 -9.65
C LEU A 156 -2.46 -4.53 -9.50
N THR A 157 -1.35 -3.89 -9.88
CA THR A 157 -1.22 -2.42 -9.82
C THR A 157 -1.82 -1.74 -11.06
N LEU A 158 -1.68 -2.34 -12.24
CA LEU A 158 -2.26 -1.82 -13.48
C LEU A 158 -3.72 -2.24 -13.67
N PHE A 159 -4.18 -3.35 -13.09
CA PHE A 159 -5.55 -3.85 -13.26
C PHE A 159 -6.61 -2.84 -12.78
N PRO A 160 -6.48 -2.17 -11.62
CA PRO A 160 -7.39 -1.10 -11.23
C PRO A 160 -7.41 0.05 -12.24
N TRP A 161 -6.27 0.45 -12.80
CA TRP A 161 -6.18 1.51 -13.80
C TRP A 161 -6.79 1.12 -15.15
N ILE A 162 -6.54 -0.11 -15.60
CA ILE A 162 -7.11 -0.68 -16.83
C ILE A 162 -8.62 -0.82 -16.71
N MET A 163 -9.10 -1.32 -15.57
CA MET A 163 -10.52 -1.46 -15.30
C MET A 163 -11.19 -0.09 -15.24
N MET A 164 -10.64 0.86 -14.48
CA MET A 164 -11.20 2.22 -14.38
C MET A 164 -11.28 2.94 -15.72
N GLY A 165 -10.27 2.78 -16.59
CA GLY A 165 -10.30 3.29 -17.96
C GLY A 165 -11.40 2.66 -18.82
N LYS A 166 -11.59 1.34 -18.74
CA LYS A 166 -12.64 0.64 -19.50
C LYS A 166 -14.04 0.99 -19.02
N THR A 167 -14.26 1.07 -17.70
CA THR A 167 -15.57 1.46 -17.16
C THR A 167 -15.88 2.92 -17.48
N PHE A 168 -14.88 3.80 -17.47
CA PHE A 168 -15.05 5.20 -17.86
C PHE A 168 -15.43 5.35 -19.35
N VAL A 169 -14.77 4.60 -20.25
CA VAL A 169 -15.13 4.60 -21.68
C VAL A 169 -16.54 4.02 -21.90
N MET A 170 -16.89 2.93 -21.22
CA MET A 170 -18.25 2.37 -21.31
C MET A 170 -19.30 3.34 -20.76
N LEU A 171 -18.99 4.07 -19.68
CA LEU A 171 -19.85 5.10 -19.13
C LEU A 171 -20.05 6.24 -20.14
N LEU A 172 -18.98 6.75 -20.77
CA LEU A 172 -19.11 7.78 -21.80
C LEU A 172 -19.89 7.30 -23.02
N LEU A 173 -19.73 6.05 -23.42
CA LEU A 173 -20.53 5.45 -24.50
C LEU A 173 -22.00 5.30 -24.11
N SER A 174 -22.30 5.05 -22.83
CA SER A 174 -23.67 4.99 -22.31
C SER A 174 -24.33 6.37 -22.12
N LEU A 175 -23.52 7.40 -21.90
CA LEU A 175 -23.95 8.79 -21.79
C LEU A 175 -23.97 9.51 -23.15
N SER A 176 -23.40 8.89 -24.20
CA SER A 176 -23.51 9.41 -25.56
C SER A 176 -24.96 9.31 -26.02
N PRO A 177 -25.60 10.44 -26.39
CA PRO A 177 -26.96 10.38 -26.91
C PRO A 177 -26.97 9.51 -28.17
N ALA A 178 -28.04 8.70 -28.32
CA ALA A 178 -28.26 7.93 -29.53
C ALA A 178 -28.23 8.88 -30.75
N PRO A 179 -27.70 8.45 -31.90
CA PRO A 179 -27.67 9.29 -33.10
C PRO A 179 -29.09 9.75 -33.43
N MET A 180 -29.29 11.08 -33.51
CA MET A 180 -30.61 11.65 -33.78
C MET A 180 -31.11 11.19 -35.17
N PRO A 181 -32.38 10.79 -35.29
CA PRO A 181 -33.01 10.49 -36.58
C PRO A 181 -32.82 11.63 -37.59
N GLN A 182 -32.39 11.30 -38.81
CA GLN A 182 -32.05 12.27 -39.86
C GLN A 182 -33.25 13.08 -40.39
N ASP A 183 -34.48 12.73 -40.02
CA ASP A 183 -35.72 13.42 -40.37
C ASP A 183 -35.99 14.67 -39.51
N SER A 184 -35.32 14.81 -38.36
CA SER A 184 -35.49 15.94 -37.44
C SER A 184 -34.72 17.22 -37.81
N TRP A 185 -33.84 17.17 -38.83
CA TRP A 185 -33.04 18.32 -39.30
C TRP A 185 -33.83 19.33 -40.15
N PHE A 186 -35.03 18.99 -40.60
CA PHE A 186 -35.83 19.76 -41.55
C PHE A 186 -37.28 20.01 -41.08
N SER A 187 -37.47 20.27 -39.79
CA SER A 187 -38.76 20.81 -39.31
C SER A 187 -38.75 22.34 -39.48
N PRO A 188 -39.76 22.94 -40.15
CA PRO A 188 -39.81 24.38 -40.45
C PRO A 188 -40.01 25.27 -39.22
#